data_AF-A0A972IYG5-F1
#
_entry.id   AF-A0A972IYG5-F1
#
_cell.length_a   1.000
_cell.length_b   1.000
_cell.length_c   1.000
_cell.angle_alpha   90.00
_cell.angle_beta   90.00
_cell.angle_gamma   90.00
#
_symmetry.space_group_name_H-M   'P 1'
#
loop_
_entity.id
_entity.type
_entity.pdbx_description
1 polymer ?
#
loop_
_entity_poly.entity_id
_entity_poly.type
_entity_poly.pdbx_seq_one_letter_code
_entity_poly.pdbx_strand_id
1 'polypeptide(L)' 'MKLKFIIGLLLIVLVVAGCSTAAQKADLVIAVPQDPDFLDPHKAEAAGTQEMMNNVFEGLMKASVEGMPVE' A
#
# COMPACT_ATOMS: atom_id res chain seq x y z
N MET A 1 31.43 -34.61 16.62
CA MET A 1 30.92 -33.22 16.67
C MET A 1 30.60 -32.61 15.31
N LYS A 2 31.40 -32.86 14.26
CA LYS A 2 31.21 -32.22 12.93
C LYS A 2 29.89 -32.58 12.23
N LEU A 3 29.41 -33.82 12.32
CA LEU A 3 28.17 -34.26 11.67
C LEU A 3 26.90 -33.66 12.29
N LYS A 4 26.83 -33.59 13.63
CA LYS A 4 25.71 -32.95 14.34
C LYS A 4 25.63 -31.44 14.05
N PHE A 5 26.78 -30.81 13.85
CA PHE A 5 26.89 -29.39 13.48
C PHE A 5 26.40 -29.14 12.05
N ILE A 6 26.75 -30.01 11.11
CA ILE A 6 26.31 -29.90 9.70
C ILE A 6 24.79 -30.08 9.58
N ILE A 7 24.21 -31.05 10.30
CA ILE A 7 22.75 -31.27 10.30
C ILE A 7 22.01 -30.09 10.92
N GLY A 8 22.54 -29.51 12.00
CA GLY A 8 21.97 -28.30 12.61
C GLY A 8 22.03 -27.08 11.68
N LEU A 9 23.13 -26.90 10.97
CA LEU A 9 23.28 -25.84 9.97
C LEU A 9 22.30 -26.02 8.81
N LEU A 10 22.14 -27.25 8.31
CA LEU A 10 21.22 -27.59 7.23
C LEU A 10 19.75 -27.31 7.61
N LEU A 11 19.35 -27.63 8.84
CA LEU A 11 18.00 -27.36 9.34
C LEU A 11 17.71 -25.86 9.46
N ILE A 12 18.68 -25.08 9.92
CA ILE A 12 18.54 -23.61 10.02
C ILE A 12 18.40 -22.99 8.63
N VAL A 13 19.20 -23.44 7.65
CA VAL A 13 19.11 -22.95 6.26
C VAL A 13 17.75 -23.28 5.63
N LEU A 14 17.19 -24.45 5.92
CA LEU A 14 15.84 -24.85 5.47
C LEU A 14 14.74 -23.95 6.05
N VAL A 15 14.83 -23.58 7.33
CA VAL A 15 13.85 -22.69 7.98
C VAL A 15 13.93 -21.26 7.42
N VAL A 16 15.14 -20.76 7.14
CA VAL A 16 15.34 -19.41 6.61
C VAL A 16 14.90 -19.30 5.14
N ALA A 17 15.15 -20.34 4.32
CA ALA A 17 14.72 -20.35 2.91
C ALA A 17 13.19 -20.44 2.72
N GLY A 18 12.46 -20.92 3.73
CA GLY A 18 10.99 -21.00 3.71
C GLY A 18 10.28 -19.66 3.98
N CYS A 19 10.98 -18.63 4.44
CA CYS A 19 10.38 -17.33 4.72
C CYS A 19 10.21 -16.53 3.41
N SER A 20 9.19 -16.89 2.64
CA SER A 20 8.77 -16.14 1.46
C SER A 20 7.79 -15.05 1.88
N THR A 21 8.23 -13.79 1.92
CA THR A 21 7.31 -12.65 1.96
C THR A 21 6.69 -12.50 0.57
N ALA A 22 5.76 -13.39 0.24
CA ALA A 22 4.93 -13.24 -0.95
C ALA A 22 4.20 -11.91 -0.78
N ALA A 23 4.56 -10.92 -1.61
CA ALA A 23 3.92 -9.62 -1.66
C ALA A 23 2.42 -9.87 -1.82
N GLN A 24 1.68 -9.60 -0.74
CA GLN A 24 0.23 -9.75 -0.74
C GLN A 24 -0.30 -8.78 -1.80
N LYS A 25 -1.17 -9.27 -2.67
CA LYS A 25 -1.87 -8.41 -3.64
C LYS A 25 -2.62 -7.33 -2.85
N ALA A 26 -2.23 -6.07 -3.03
CA ALA A 26 -2.77 -4.93 -2.30
C ALA A 26 -3.95 -4.31 -3.05
N ASP A 27 -5.05 -5.05 -3.16
CA ASP A 27 -6.31 -4.53 -3.70
C ASP A 27 -7.18 -4.03 -2.53
N LEU A 28 -7.65 -2.79 -2.64
CA LEU A 28 -8.56 -2.17 -1.66
C LEU A 28 -9.83 -1.73 -2.36
N VAL A 29 -10.98 -2.26 -1.93
CA VAL A 29 -12.30 -1.87 -2.45
C VAL A 29 -12.97 -0.95 -1.44
N ILE A 30 -13.29 0.27 -1.87
CA ILE A 30 -13.94 1.31 -1.06
C ILE A 30 -15.28 1.64 -1.72
N ALA A 31 -16.36 1.63 -0.94
CA ALA A 31 -17.68 2.02 -1.43
C ALA A 31 -17.79 3.55 -1.46
N VAL A 32 -18.18 4.11 -2.61
CA VAL A 32 -18.47 5.53 -2.79
C VAL A 32 -19.98 5.65 -3.08
N PRO A 33 -20.78 6.26 -2.19
CA PRO A 33 -22.23 6.24 -2.29
C PRO A 33 -22.80 7.26 -3.30
N GLN A 34 -21.99 8.19 -3.81
CA GLN A 34 -22.38 9.19 -4.79
C GLN A 34 -21.60 8.95 -6.07
N ASP A 35 -22.25 9.16 -7.22
CA ASP A 35 -21.56 9.10 -8.51
C ASP A 35 -20.58 10.27 -8.64
N PRO A 36 -19.41 10.07 -9.28
CA PRO A 36 -18.47 11.15 -9.53
C PRO A 36 -19.01 12.14 -10.57
N ASP A 37 -18.72 13.42 -10.37
CA ASP A 37 -19.10 14.52 -11.26
C ASP A 37 -18.21 14.59 -12.52
N PHE A 38 -16.93 14.98 -12.36
CA PHE A 38 -15.95 15.10 -13.43
C PHE A 38 -14.59 14.59 -12.95
N LEU A 39 -13.95 13.73 -13.76
CA LEU A 39 -12.59 13.25 -13.50
C LEU A 39 -11.52 14.22 -14.04
N ASP A 40 -11.79 15.52 -13.98
CA ASP A 40 -10.88 16.61 -14.33
C ASP A 40 -10.68 17.46 -13.07
N PRO A 41 -9.44 17.57 -12.53
CA PRO A 41 -9.20 18.28 -11.28
C PRO A 41 -9.58 19.77 -11.34
N HIS A 42 -9.72 20.38 -12.52
CA HIS A 42 -10.19 21.75 -12.65
C HIS A 42 -11.73 21.89 -12.65
N LYS A 43 -12.45 20.76 -12.70
CA LYS A 43 -13.93 20.70 -12.77
C LYS A 43 -14.56 19.87 -11.65
N ALA A 44 -13.77 19.16 -10.85
CA ALA A 44 -14.24 18.36 -9.73
C ALA A 44 -14.63 19.26 -8.55
N GLU A 45 -15.92 19.32 -8.22
CA GLU A 45 -16.46 20.12 -7.12
C GLU A 45 -16.95 19.24 -5.97
N ALA A 46 -17.44 18.04 -6.28
CA ALA A 46 -17.93 17.11 -5.27
C ALA A 46 -16.80 16.53 -4.41
N ALA A 47 -16.99 16.55 -3.08
CA ALA A 47 -16.00 16.04 -2.12
C ALA A 47 -15.62 14.57 -2.37
N GLY A 48 -16.60 13.72 -2.73
CA GLY A 48 -16.35 12.32 -3.07
C GLY A 48 -15.45 12.15 -4.30
N THR A 49 -15.65 12.97 -5.34
CA THR A 49 -14.76 12.95 -6.50
C THR A 49 -13.37 13.47 -6.15
N GLN A 50 -13.25 14.51 -5.32
CA GLN A 50 -11.95 15.04 -4.89
C GLN A 50 -11.14 14.00 -4.11
N GLU A 51 -11.78 13.21 -3.24
CA GLU A 51 -11.11 12.09 -2.54
C GLU A 51 -10.59 11.02 -3.51
N MET A 52 -11.35 10.69 -4.56
CA MET A 52 -10.88 9.79 -5.61
C MET A 52 -9.72 10.40 -6.41
N MET A 53 -9.81 11.70 -6.72
CA MET A 53 -8.77 12.42 -7.45
C MET A 53 -7.46 12.52 -6.67
N ASN A 54 -7.49 12.55 -5.33
CA ASN A 54 -6.29 12.54 -4.50
C ASN A 54 -5.43 11.26 -4.62
N ASN A 55 -5.99 10.18 -5.19
CA ASN A 55 -5.25 8.96 -5.53
C ASN A 55 -4.68 8.99 -6.96
N VAL A 56 -5.23 9.84 -7.83
CA VAL A 56 -4.81 9.95 -9.25
C VAL A 56 -3.83 11.11 -9.45
N PHE A 57 -4.10 12.23 -8.79
CA PHE A 57 -3.32 13.46 -8.87
C PHE A 57 -2.83 13.84 -7.47
N GLU A 58 -1.62 14.38 -7.43
CA GLU A 58 -1.00 14.92 -6.22
C GLU A 58 -0.41 16.29 -6.52
N GLY A 59 -0.58 17.21 -5.59
CA GLY A 59 -0.07 18.58 -5.70
C GLY A 59 1.34 18.71 -5.12
N LEU A 60 1.77 19.96 -4.91
CA LEU A 60 3.03 20.28 -4.20
C LEU A 60 3.00 19.91 -2.71
N MET A 61 1.80 19.76 -2.16
CA MET A 61 1.56 19.41 -0.77
C MET A 61 0.39 18.43 -0.72
N LYS A 62 0.41 17.52 0.24
CA LYS A 62 -0.70 16.60 0.54
C LYS A 62 -1.04 16.63 2.03
N ALA A 63 -2.23 16.16 2.39
CA ALA A 63 -2.57 15.95 3.79
C ALA A 63 -1.98 14.61 4.29
N SER A 64 -1.36 14.64 5.47
CA SER A 64 -1.00 13.44 6.22
C SER A 64 -2.25 12.72 6.73
N VAL A 65 -2.08 11.51 7.25
CA VAL A 65 -3.17 10.73 7.89
C VAL A 65 -3.82 11.52 9.05
N GLU A 66 -3.05 12.41 9.69
CA GLU A 66 -3.49 13.27 10.79
C GLU A 66 -4.05 14.62 10.30
N GLY A 67 -4.09 14.85 8.98
CA GLY A 67 -4.59 16.07 8.35
C GLY A 67 -3.57 17.22 8.31
N MET A 68 -2.30 16.97 8.63
CA MET A 68 -1.25 17.99 8.56
C MET A 68 -0.65 18.09 7.15
N PRO A 69 -0.22 19.27 6.69
CA PRO A 69 0.45 19.41 5.39
C PRO A 69 1.78 18.65 5.39
N VAL A 70 2.01 17.86 4.34
CA VAL A 70 3.29 17.20 4.01
C VAL A 70 3.72 17.61 2.61
N GLU A 71 5.02 17.81 2.44
CA GLU A 71 5.70 18.03 1.15
C GLU A 71 5.89 16.72 0.39
#